data_AF-A0A846UHK3-F1
#
_entry.id   AF-A0A846UHK3-F1
#
_cell.length_a   1.000
_cell.length_b   1.000
_cell.length_c   1.000
_cell.angle_alpha   90.00
_cell.angle_beta   90.00
_cell.angle_gamma   90.00
#
_symmetry.space_group_name_H-M   'P 1'
#
loop_
_entity.id
_entity.type
_entity.pdbx_description
1 polymer ?
#
loop_
_entity_poly.entity_id
_entity_poly.type
_entity_poly.pdbx_seq_one_letter_code
_entity_poly.pdbx_strand_id
1 'polypeptide(L)'
;MNAGTITVHDGRDTLERASEDDLVSVSEAAYLQAALVRHRLRAQQEAQALNLVRAPLGTCANCDSGCDPAARYCDPDCQSDHAQRVGRLSHASNLRA
;
A
#
# COMPACT_ATOMS: atom_id res chain seq x y z
N MET A 1 13.58 -6.63 -19.21
CA MET A 1 13.67 -6.81 -17.74
C MET A 1 14.38 -8.14 -17.50
N ASN A 2 15.68 -8.12 -17.21
CA ASN A 2 16.45 -9.34 -16.93
C ASN A 2 16.23 -9.73 -15.46
N ALA A 3 15.58 -10.86 -15.22
CA ALA A 3 15.58 -11.48 -13.91
C ALA A 3 17.00 -11.95 -13.62
N GLY A 4 17.74 -11.17 -12.83
CA GLY A 4 19.08 -11.54 -12.37
C GLY A 4 19.04 -12.90 -11.69
N THR A 5 20.01 -13.75 -12.01
CA THR A 5 20.16 -15.08 -11.43
C THR A 5 20.25 -14.97 -9.91
N ILE A 6 19.27 -15.53 -9.19
CA ILE A 6 19.30 -15.61 -7.72
C ILE A 6 20.17 -16.82 -7.36
N THR A 7 21.41 -16.56 -6.92
CA THR A 7 22.31 -17.61 -6.41
C THR A 7 22.06 -17.78 -4.91
N VAL A 8 21.49 -18.93 -4.53
CA VAL A 8 21.36 -19.35 -3.13
C VAL A 8 22.66 -20.08 -2.76
N HIS A 9 23.43 -19.53 -1.84
CA HIS A 9 24.62 -20.20 -1.29
C HIS A 9 24.19 -21.02 -0.07
N ASP A 10 24.43 -22.33 -0.10
CA ASP A 10 23.96 -23.30 0.91
C ASP A 10 24.94 -23.50 2.10
N GLY A 11 26.09 -22.81 2.09
CA GLY A 11 27.05 -22.79 3.21
C GLY A 11 27.80 -24.10 3.45
N ARG A 12 27.87 -25.01 2.47
CA ARG A 12 28.44 -26.35 2.65
C ARG A 12 29.96 -26.43 2.58
N ASP A 13 30.50 -27.35 3.37
CA ASP A 13 31.84 -27.88 3.18
C ASP A 13 31.83 -28.84 1.98
N THR A 14 32.54 -28.47 0.90
CA THR A 14 32.55 -29.22 -0.36
C THR A 14 33.51 -30.41 -0.34
N LEU A 15 34.19 -30.66 0.78
CA LEU A 15 35.21 -31.70 0.90
C LEU A 15 34.63 -33.10 1.17
N GLU A 16 33.40 -33.20 1.69
CA GLU A 16 32.72 -34.48 1.89
C GLU A 16 31.74 -34.77 0.75
N ARG A 17 31.77 -36.01 0.23
CA ARG A 17 30.86 -36.44 -0.82
C ARG A 17 29.47 -36.69 -0.21
N ALA A 18 28.51 -35.84 -0.55
CA ALA A 18 27.11 -36.02 -0.18
C ALA A 18 26.55 -37.34 -0.76
N SER A 19 25.73 -38.04 0.04
CA SER A 19 24.96 -39.18 -0.46
C SER A 19 23.87 -38.72 -1.44
N GLU A 20 23.28 -39.65 -2.19
CA GLU A 20 22.22 -39.32 -3.16
C GLU A 20 20.99 -38.71 -2.47
N ASP A 21 20.61 -39.22 -1.31
CA ASP A 21 19.50 -38.71 -0.51
C ASP A 21 19.78 -37.29 0.04
N ASP A 22 21.03 -37.00 0.40
CA ASP A 22 21.44 -35.67 0.84
C ASP A 22 21.35 -34.64 -0.31
N LEU A 23 21.67 -35.06 -1.54
CA LEU A 23 21.57 -34.20 -2.72
C LEU A 23 20.11 -33.91 -3.08
N VAL A 24 19.23 -34.91 -2.99
CA VAL A 24 17.79 -34.75 -3.21
C VAL A 24 17.20 -33.76 -2.19
N SER A 25 17.47 -33.97 -0.90
CA SER A 25 16.96 -33.11 0.18
C SER A 25 17.35 -31.63 0.00
N VAL A 26 18.53 -31.39 -0.55
CA VAL A 26 19.03 -30.02 -0.80
C VAL A 26 18.41 -29.40 -2.02
N SER A 27 18.22 -30.18 -3.07
CA SER A 27 17.52 -29.71 -4.26
C SER A 27 16.10 -29.27 -3.90
N GLU A 28 15.42 -29.99 -3.01
CA GLU A 28 14.10 -29.65 -2.49
C GLU A 28 14.13 -28.37 -1.64
N ALA A 29 15.05 -28.29 -0.68
CA ALA A 29 15.21 -27.10 0.16
C ALA A 29 15.52 -25.84 -0.65
N ALA A 30 16.42 -25.94 -1.63
CA ALA A 30 16.77 -24.85 -2.53
C ALA A 30 15.58 -24.42 -3.40
N TYR A 31 14.80 -25.39 -3.91
CA TYR A 31 13.60 -25.11 -4.69
C TYR A 31 12.54 -24.37 -3.86
N LEU A 32 12.27 -24.85 -2.64
CA LEU A 32 11.31 -24.24 -1.72
C LEU A 32 11.75 -22.81 -1.35
N GLN A 33 13.01 -22.62 -1.01
CA GLN A 33 13.55 -21.30 -0.68
C GLN A 33 13.42 -20.34 -1.87
N ALA A 34 13.78 -20.79 -3.07
CA ALA A 34 13.64 -19.98 -4.28
C ALA A 34 12.16 -19.66 -4.59
N ALA A 35 11.24 -20.60 -4.38
CA ALA A 35 9.81 -20.38 -4.54
C ALA A 35 9.27 -19.34 -3.54
N LEU A 36 9.66 -19.42 -2.27
CA LEU A 36 9.28 -18.45 -1.24
C LEU A 36 9.80 -17.04 -1.54
N VAL A 37 11.06 -16.93 -2.01
CA VAL A 37 11.63 -15.64 -2.41
C VAL A 37 10.85 -15.04 -3.57
N ARG A 38 10.56 -15.83 -4.62
CA ARG A 38 9.76 -15.35 -5.76
C ARG A 38 8.36 -14.91 -5.34
N HIS A 39 7.71 -15.67 -4.46
CA HIS A 39 6.38 -15.33 -3.96
C HIS A 39 6.39 -14.01 -3.16
N ARG A 40 7.37 -13.83 -2.26
CA ARG A 40 7.54 -12.59 -1.49
C ARG A 40 7.77 -11.39 -2.40
N LEU A 41 8.63 -11.53 -3.41
CA LEU A 41 8.91 -10.46 -4.37
C LEU A 41 7.65 -10.07 -5.16
N ARG A 42 6.88 -11.05 -5.64
CA ARG A 42 5.62 -10.79 -6.36
C ARG A 42 4.61 -10.06 -5.47
N ALA A 43 4.40 -10.52 -4.24
CA ALA A 43 3.49 -9.88 -3.29
C ALA A 43 3.91 -8.42 -2.98
N GLN A 44 5.22 -8.15 -2.84
CA GLN A 44 5.73 -6.80 -2.65
C GLN A 44 5.47 -5.90 -3.87
N GLN A 45 5.68 -6.41 -5.08
CA GLN A 45 5.42 -5.68 -6.32
C GLN A 45 3.94 -5.34 -6.47
N GLU A 46 3.05 -6.30 -6.19
CA GLU A 46 1.60 -6.08 -6.21
C GLU A 46 1.16 -5.05 -5.18
N ALA A 47 1.69 -5.12 -3.95
CA ALA A 47 1.40 -4.13 -2.91
C ALA A 47 1.89 -2.72 -3.29
N GLN A 48 3.09 -2.61 -3.89
CA GLN A 48 3.61 -1.33 -4.39
C GLN A 48 2.74 -0.77 -5.53
N ALA A 49 2.34 -1.62 -6.48
CA ALA A 49 1.45 -1.21 -7.57
C ALA A 49 0.10 -0.70 -7.04
N LEU A 50 -0.49 -1.36 -6.04
CA LEU A 50 -1.74 -0.90 -5.41
C LEU A 50 -1.57 0.42 -4.65
N ASN A 51 -0.43 0.62 -3.98
CA ASN A 51 -0.15 1.89 -3.28
C ASN A 51 0.05 3.07 -4.24
N LEU A 52 0.60 2.84 -5.44
CA LEU A 52 0.74 3.88 -6.47
C LEU A 52 -0.60 4.35 -7.05
N VAL A 53 -1.64 3.52 -6.98
CA VAL A 53 -2.98 3.80 -7.58
C VAL A 53 -3.92 4.49 -6.58
N ARG A 54 -3.58 4.57 -5.30
CA ARG A 54 -4.42 5.28 -4.32
C ARG A 54 -4.26 6.80 -4.47
N ALA A 55 -5.25 7.43 -5.12
CA ALA A 55 -5.40 8.87 -5.06
C ALA A 55 -5.52 9.32 -3.59
N PRO A 56 -4.89 10.44 -3.19
CA PRO A 56 -5.08 10.98 -1.85
C PRO A 56 -6.56 11.32 -1.64
N LEU A 57 -7.07 11.12 -0.42
CA LEU A 57 -8.39 11.62 -0.04
C LEU A 57 -8.39 13.15 -0.12
N GLY A 58 -9.53 13.72 -0.51
CA GLY A 58 -9.80 15.14 -0.33
C GLY A 58 -10.03 15.47 1.14
N THR A 59 -10.11 16.76 1.45
CA THR A 59 -10.50 17.26 2.79
C THR A 59 -11.80 18.03 2.68
N CYS A 60 -12.77 17.67 3.52
CA CYS A 60 -14.06 18.34 3.56
C CYS A 60 -13.93 19.78 4.05
N ALA A 61 -14.51 20.73 3.34
CA ALA A 61 -14.45 22.16 3.69
C ALA A 61 -15.28 22.55 4.93
N ASN A 62 -16.03 21.63 5.53
CA ASN A 62 -16.85 21.91 6.72
C ASN A 62 -16.40 21.16 7.98
N CYS A 63 -16.08 19.85 7.87
CA CYS A 63 -15.77 19.00 9.03
C CYS A 63 -14.34 18.46 9.05
N ASP A 64 -13.50 18.85 8.09
CA ASP A 64 -12.08 18.47 7.98
C ASP A 64 -11.79 16.96 7.88
N SER A 65 -12.82 16.13 7.69
CA SER A 65 -12.63 14.69 7.47
C SER A 65 -12.21 14.38 6.04
N GLY A 66 -11.65 13.17 5.84
CA GLY A 66 -11.28 12.68 4.52
C GLY A 66 -12.51 12.33 3.68
N CYS A 67 -12.57 12.84 2.45
CA CYS A 67 -13.66 12.57 1.51
C CYS A 67 -13.15 12.26 0.10
N ASP A 68 -14.06 12.03 -0.85
CA ASP A 68 -13.72 11.91 -2.26
C ASP A 68 -12.89 13.14 -2.70
N PRO A 69 -11.74 12.96 -3.37
CA PRO A 69 -10.86 14.07 -3.76
C PRO A 69 -11.48 15.07 -4.74
N ALA A 70 -12.53 14.69 -5.47
CA ALA A 70 -13.28 15.60 -6.33
C ALA A 70 -14.44 16.30 -5.59
N ALA A 71 -14.79 15.85 -4.38
CA ALA A 71 -15.87 16.43 -3.59
C ALA A 71 -15.37 17.53 -2.65
N ARG A 72 -16.13 18.62 -2.54
CA ARG A 72 -15.86 19.72 -1.60
C ARG A 72 -16.40 19.45 -0.19
N TYR A 73 -17.45 18.63 -0.10
CA TYR A 73 -18.11 18.24 1.15
C TYR A 73 -18.30 16.72 1.14
N CYS A 74 -18.31 16.08 2.31
CA CYS A 74 -18.50 14.63 2.43
C CYS A 74 -19.84 14.16 1.87
N ASP A 75 -20.89 14.96 2.10
CA ASP A 75 -22.28 14.65 1.78
C ASP A 75 -23.14 15.94 1.75
N PRO A 76 -24.42 15.84 1.33
CA PRO A 76 -25.34 16.99 1.29
C PRO A 76 -25.66 17.61 2.66
N ASP A 77 -25.56 16.83 3.74
CA ASP A 77 -25.84 17.33 5.10
C ASP A 77 -24.70 18.27 5.54
N CYS A 78 -23.46 17.88 5.25
CA CYS A 78 -22.26 18.65 5.53
C CYS A 78 -22.22 19.97 4.71
N GLN A 79 -22.70 19.93 3.47
CA GLN A 79 -22.89 21.14 2.66
C GLN A 79 -23.93 22.08 3.27
N SER A 80 -25.05 21.53 3.74
CA SER A 80 -26.15 22.29 4.32
C SER A 80 -25.76 22.94 5.65
N ASP A 81 -25.05 22.22 6.52
CA ASP A 81 -24.51 22.77 7.78
C ASP A 81 -23.56 23.95 7.52
N HIS A 82 -22.63 23.79 6.57
CA HIS A 82 -21.71 24.86 6.19
C HIS A 82 -22.48 26.10 5.70
N ALA A 83 -23.46 25.92 4.81
CA ALA A 83 -24.27 27.01 4.27
C ALA A 83 -25.01 27.77 5.39
N GLN A 84 -25.59 27.06 6.35
CA GLN A 84 -26.27 27.68 7.49
C GLN A 84 -25.30 28.44 8.41
N ARG A 85 -24.11 27.89 8.65
CA ARG A 85 -23.08 28.56 9.47
C ARG A 85 -22.60 29.86 8.82
N VAL A 86 -22.28 29.80 7.53
CA VAL A 86 -21.87 30.99 6.75
C VAL A 86 -22.98 32.04 6.72
N GLY A 87 -24.24 31.63 6.53
CA GLY A 87 -25.39 32.53 6.57
C GLY A 87 -25.59 33.23 7.91
N ARG A 88 -25.38 32.52 9.03
CA ARG A 88 -25.44 33.12 10.38
C ARG A 88 -24.33 34.14 10.61
N LEU A 89 -23.11 33.83 10.16
CA LEU A 89 -21.96 34.73 10.30
C LEU A 89 -22.12 36.00 9.46
N SER A 90 -22.58 35.89 8.21
CA SER A 90 -22.80 37.05 7.35
C SER A 90 -23.91 37.96 7.90
N HIS A 91 -25.01 37.37 8.39
CA HIS A 91 -26.08 38.13 9.04
C HIS A 91 -25.59 38.86 10.29
N ALA A 92 -24.81 38.19 11.15
CA ALA A 92 -24.24 38.80 12.36
C ALA A 92 -23.26 39.94 12.04
N SER A 93 -22.47 39.82 10.97
CA SER A 93 -21.56 40.89 10.52
C SER A 93 -22.31 42.12 10.02
N ASN A 94 -23.42 41.93 9.29
CA ASN A 94 -24.24 43.04 8.79
C ASN A 94 -24.98 43.82 9.89
N LEU A 95 -25.25 43.18 11.04
CA LEU A 95 -25.86 43.84 12.19
C LEU A 95 -24.88 44.65 13.05
N ARG A 96 -23.57 44.53 12.81
CA ARG A 96 -22.50 45.21 13.55
C ARG A 96 -21.87 46.39 12.80
N ALA A 97 -22.26 46.62 11.55
CA ALA A 97 -21.81 47.72 10.69
C ALA A 97 -22.86 48.84 10.68
#